data_AF-A0AAW8CRQ1-F1
#
_entry.id   AF-A0AAW8CRQ1-F1
#
_cell.length_a   1.000
_cell.length_b   1.000
_cell.length_c   1.000
_cell.angle_alpha   90.00
_cell.angle_beta   90.00
_cell.angle_gamma   90.00
#
_symmetry.space_group_name_H-M   'P 1'
#
loop_
_entity.id
_entity.type
_entity.pdbx_description
1 polymer ?
#
loop_
_entity_poly.entity_id
_entity_poly.type
_entity_poly.pdbx_seq_one_letter_code
_entity_poly.pdbx_strand_id
1 'polypeptide(L)'
;MSLEVKKKRTQEIGGWLVLLGITIILSFLKIIYFISQNLYPFLNDGYLELFTSTNSEYYIPYFMPLFIFELTFNIIFLLLWFYVCALFFSKNYKFPKYYIYILLANLGFVTSDTFLSFSVMNGFMPNSEFFDKETITPIIKLIISCAIWIPYLKYSKRVKNTFVEKKPIE
;
A
#
# COMPACT_ATOMS: atom_id res chain seq x y z
N MET A 1 5.98 -42.35 32.72
CA MET A 1 5.96 -41.96 31.30
C MET A 1 5.42 -40.54 31.21
N SER A 2 6.30 -39.55 31.46
CA SER A 2 5.95 -38.13 31.46
C SER A 2 5.81 -37.66 30.01
N LEU A 3 4.58 -37.41 29.58
CA LEU A 3 4.31 -36.71 28.32
C LEU A 3 4.80 -35.27 28.48
N GLU A 4 6.03 -35.00 28.02
CA GLU A 4 6.46 -33.63 27.77
C GLU A 4 5.52 -33.04 26.73
N VAL A 5 4.57 -32.23 27.19
CA VAL A 5 3.83 -31.30 26.33
C VAL A 5 4.87 -30.34 25.77
N LYS A 6 5.41 -30.68 24.59
CA LYS A 6 6.40 -29.88 23.88
C LYS A 6 5.72 -28.56 23.50
N LYS A 7 5.78 -27.59 24.41
CA LYS A 7 5.26 -26.22 24.22
C LYS A 7 5.98 -25.64 23.02
N LYS A 8 5.36 -25.72 21.85
CA LYS A 8 5.95 -25.33 20.57
C LYS A 8 6.24 -23.82 20.66
N ARG A 9 7.51 -23.47 20.91
CA ARG A 9 7.93 -22.07 21.01
C ARG A 9 7.75 -21.47 19.63
N THR A 10 6.88 -20.47 19.49
CA THR A 10 6.74 -19.72 18.24
C THR A 10 8.09 -19.14 17.87
N GLN A 11 8.52 -19.36 16.64
CA GLN A 11 9.76 -18.77 16.15
C GLN A 11 9.69 -17.24 16.25
N GLU A 12 10.81 -16.64 16.62
CA GLU A 12 10.95 -15.19 16.65
C GLU A 12 11.04 -14.62 15.23
N ILE A 13 10.66 -13.34 15.11
CA ILE A 13 10.86 -12.59 13.88
C ILE A 13 12.36 -12.49 13.64
N GLY A 14 12.83 -12.86 12.46
CA GLY A 14 14.25 -12.79 12.11
C GLY A 14 14.48 -13.05 10.62
N GLY A 15 15.75 -13.08 10.19
CA GLY A 15 16.17 -13.27 8.79
C GLY A 15 15.29 -12.53 7.78
N TRP A 16 14.77 -13.23 6.77
CA TRP A 16 13.92 -12.63 5.73
C TRP A 16 12.64 -11.92 6.23
N LEU A 17 12.14 -12.25 7.43
CA LEU A 17 11.00 -11.53 8.01
C LEU A 17 11.39 -10.12 8.49
N VAL A 18 12.66 -9.87 8.82
CA VAL A 18 13.12 -8.54 9.23
C VAL A 18 13.00 -7.58 8.04
N LEU A 19 13.41 -8.02 6.84
CA LEU A 19 13.25 -7.23 5.62
C LEU A 19 11.78 -6.90 5.37
N LEU A 20 10.89 -7.88 5.52
CA LEU A 20 9.45 -7.67 5.39
C LEU A 20 8.93 -6.64 6.42
N GLY A 21 9.36 -6.76 7.68
CA GLY A 21 9.03 -5.80 8.75
C GLY A 21 9.46 -4.37 8.41
N ILE A 22 10.68 -4.20 7.91
CA ILE A 22 11.18 -2.91 7.44
C ILE A 22 10.31 -2.37 6.29
N THR A 23 9.97 -3.20 5.30
CA THR A 23 9.12 -2.75 4.18
C THR A 23 7.72 -2.32 4.62
N ILE A 24 7.15 -2.93 5.67
CA ILE A 24 5.84 -2.54 6.22
C ILE A 24 5.95 -1.13 6.85
N ILE A 25 6.96 -0.91 7.69
CA ILE A 25 7.18 0.41 8.32
C ILE A 25 7.43 1.48 7.26
N LEU A 26 8.30 1.20 6.28
CA LEU A 26 8.58 2.14 5.20
C LEU A 26 7.34 2.45 4.36
N SER A 27 6.47 1.47 4.10
CA SER A 27 5.21 1.70 3.39
C SER A 27 4.27 2.63 4.15
N PHE A 28 4.18 2.46 5.47
CA PHE A 28 3.40 3.35 6.34
C PHE A 28 3.97 4.78 6.36
N LEU A 29 5.29 4.95 6.47
CA LEU A 29 5.92 6.27 6.43
C LEU A 29 5.79 6.93 5.05
N LYS A 30 5.90 6.15 3.97
CA LYS A 30 5.77 6.65 2.60
C LYS A 30 4.40 7.26 2.34
N ILE A 31 3.32 6.64 2.82
CA ILE A 31 1.97 7.16 2.60
C ILE A 31 1.70 8.42 3.44
N ILE A 32 2.23 8.51 4.65
CA ILE A 32 2.19 9.75 5.45
C ILE A 32 2.91 10.87 4.70
N TYR A 33 4.13 10.60 4.22
CA TYR A 33 4.91 11.56 3.45
C TYR A 33 4.14 11.99 2.20
N PHE A 34 3.58 11.05 1.45
CA PHE A 34 2.78 11.33 0.26
C PHE A 34 1.59 12.25 0.54
N ILE A 35 0.78 11.94 1.56
CA ILE A 35 -0.35 12.80 1.97
C ILE A 35 0.17 14.18 2.36
N SER A 36 1.25 14.26 3.13
CA SER A 36 1.80 15.54 3.62
C SER A 36 2.32 16.45 2.52
N GLN A 37 2.94 15.90 1.48
CA GLN A 37 3.59 16.68 0.43
C GLN A 37 2.70 16.90 -0.78
N ASN A 38 1.82 15.95 -1.12
CA ASN A 38 1.06 15.98 -2.37
C ASN A 38 -0.42 16.29 -2.18
N LEU A 39 -1.03 15.95 -1.04
CA LEU A 39 -2.48 16.14 -0.84
C LEU A 39 -2.81 17.27 0.12
N TYR A 40 -2.03 17.41 1.20
CA TYR A 40 -2.27 18.43 2.22
C TYR A 40 -2.19 19.87 1.68
N PRO A 41 -1.24 20.25 0.80
CA PRO A 41 -1.20 21.62 0.26
C PRO A 41 -2.49 22.02 -0.47
N PHE A 42 -3.15 21.08 -1.15
CA PHE A 42 -4.41 21.34 -1.83
C PHE A 42 -5.55 21.72 -0.89
N LEU A 43 -5.51 21.27 0.37
CA LEU A 43 -6.55 21.57 1.37
C LEU A 43 -6.36 22.93 2.05
N ASN A 44 -5.13 23.45 2.10
CA ASN A 44 -4.80 24.64 2.88
C ASN A 44 -4.49 25.88 2.05
N ASP A 45 -3.87 25.71 0.87
CA ASP A 45 -3.23 26.82 0.16
C ASP A 45 -4.06 27.32 -1.04
N GLY A 46 -5.36 27.00 -1.08
CA GLY A 46 -6.27 27.44 -2.15
C GLY A 46 -6.00 26.79 -3.52
N TYR A 47 -5.02 25.89 -3.64
CA TYR A 47 -4.74 25.18 -4.90
C TYR A 47 -5.94 24.44 -5.45
N LEU A 48 -6.80 23.90 -4.58
CA LEU A 48 -8.00 23.21 -5.03
C LEU A 48 -8.93 24.14 -5.83
N GLU A 49 -9.12 25.39 -5.40
CA GLU A 49 -9.91 26.37 -6.16
C GLU A 49 -9.28 26.70 -7.51
N LEU A 50 -7.95 26.76 -7.59
CA LEU A 50 -7.22 27.00 -8.85
C LEU A 50 -7.50 25.91 -9.90
N PHE A 51 -7.65 24.66 -9.50
CA PHE A 51 -7.89 23.55 -10.44
C PHE A 51 -9.37 23.22 -10.64
N THR A 52 -10.27 23.65 -9.74
CA THR A 52 -11.71 23.34 -9.83
C THR A 52 -12.59 24.49 -10.31
N SER A 53 -12.13 25.73 -10.22
CA SER A 53 -12.90 26.89 -10.66
C SER A 53 -12.91 26.99 -12.18
N THR A 54 -14.09 27.05 -12.80
CA THR A 54 -14.25 27.22 -14.26
C THR A 54 -13.70 28.55 -14.77
N ASN A 55 -13.47 29.52 -13.87
CA ASN A 55 -12.92 30.84 -14.20
C ASN A 55 -11.39 30.88 -14.10
N SER A 56 -10.74 29.79 -13.69
CA SER A 56 -9.28 29.68 -13.60
C SER A 56 -8.68 29.23 -14.92
N GLU A 57 -7.52 29.79 -15.27
CA GLU A 57 -6.71 29.33 -16.41
C GLU A 57 -6.20 27.89 -16.23
N TYR A 58 -6.15 27.41 -14.98
CA TYR A 58 -5.69 26.07 -14.60
C TYR A 58 -6.84 25.09 -14.37
N TYR A 59 -8.06 25.39 -14.83
CA TYR A 59 -9.21 24.51 -14.64
C TYR A 59 -8.98 23.13 -15.28
N ILE A 60 -9.14 22.08 -14.47
CA ILE A 60 -9.06 20.69 -14.91
C ILE A 60 -10.43 20.02 -14.66
N PRO A 61 -11.15 19.61 -15.72
CA PRO A 61 -12.38 18.85 -15.57
C PRO A 61 -12.17 17.59 -14.73
N TYR A 62 -13.10 17.28 -13.84
CA TYR A 62 -13.06 16.09 -12.96
C TYR A 62 -11.91 16.03 -11.94
N PHE A 63 -11.12 17.11 -11.78
CA PHE A 63 -10.06 17.16 -10.78
C PHE A 63 -10.56 16.94 -9.35
N MET A 64 -11.67 17.57 -8.97
CA MET A 64 -12.24 17.42 -7.62
C MET A 64 -12.63 15.96 -7.30
N PRO A 65 -13.43 15.26 -8.14
CA PRO A 65 -13.68 13.83 -7.96
C PRO A 65 -12.40 12.98 -7.86
N LEU A 66 -11.40 13.25 -8.71
CA LEU A 66 -10.12 12.54 -8.70
C LEU A 66 -9.37 12.75 -7.38
N PHE A 67 -9.29 14.00 -6.91
CA PHE A 67 -8.64 14.36 -5.66
C PHE A 67 -9.32 13.71 -4.44
N ILE A 68 -10.66 13.72 -4.40
CA ILE A 68 -11.43 13.05 -3.33
C ILE A 68 -11.17 11.54 -3.35
N PHE A 69 -11.14 10.93 -4.54
CA PHE A 69 -10.80 9.51 -4.70
C PHE A 69 -9.39 9.23 -4.15
N GLU A 70 -8.38 9.99 -4.59
CA GLU A 70 -7.00 9.82 -4.18
C GLU A 70 -6.83 9.98 -2.65
N LEU A 71 -7.40 11.04 -2.07
CA LEU A 71 -7.36 11.28 -0.63
C LEU A 71 -8.04 10.15 0.17
N THR A 72 -9.24 9.73 -0.25
CA THR A 72 -10.01 8.70 0.43
C THR A 72 -9.26 7.37 0.46
N PHE A 73 -8.76 6.92 -0.69
CA PHE A 73 -8.04 5.66 -0.78
C PHE A 73 -6.69 5.71 -0.05
N ASN A 74 -5.96 6.83 -0.11
CA ASN A 74 -4.72 6.96 0.66
C ASN A 74 -4.96 6.89 2.19
N ILE A 75 -6.05 7.49 2.69
CA ILE A 75 -6.43 7.34 4.11
C ILE A 75 -6.78 5.88 4.43
N ILE A 76 -7.54 5.19 3.57
CA ILE A 76 -7.85 3.77 3.74
C ILE A 76 -6.57 2.93 3.79
N PHE A 77 -5.63 3.15 2.85
CA PHE A 77 -4.36 2.44 2.82
C PHE A 77 -3.50 2.73 4.04
N LEU A 78 -3.49 3.96 4.55
CA LEU A 78 -2.78 4.31 5.78
C LEU A 78 -3.28 3.46 6.96
N LEU A 79 -4.60 3.34 7.11
CA LEU A 79 -5.22 2.50 8.14
C LEU A 79 -4.92 1.01 7.94
N LEU A 80 -4.94 0.52 6.69
CA LEU A 80 -4.60 -0.86 6.36
C LEU A 80 -3.13 -1.20 6.66
N TRP A 81 -2.21 -0.29 6.33
CA TRP A 81 -0.79 -0.44 6.65
C TRP A 81 -0.53 -0.46 8.15
N PHE A 82 -1.20 0.44 8.89
CA PHE A 82 -1.16 0.43 10.35
C PHE A 82 -1.69 -0.90 10.93
N TYR A 83 -2.84 -1.37 10.43
CA TYR A 83 -3.43 -2.64 10.87
C TYR A 83 -2.49 -3.83 10.62
N VAL A 84 -1.87 -3.91 9.44
CA VAL A 84 -0.95 -5.02 9.13
C VAL A 84 0.38 -4.90 9.86
N CYS A 85 0.84 -3.69 10.17
CA CYS A 85 1.94 -3.45 11.09
C CYS A 85 1.63 -4.05 12.47
N ALA A 86 0.44 -3.77 13.03
CA ALA A 86 0.01 -4.35 14.30
C ALA A 86 -0.09 -5.88 14.24
N LEU A 87 -0.63 -6.45 13.16
CA LEU A 87 -0.69 -7.91 12.96
C LEU A 87 0.70 -8.55 12.87
N PHE A 88 1.65 -7.86 12.22
CA PHE A 88 3.03 -8.35 12.07
C PHE A 88 3.73 -8.45 13.42
N PHE A 89 3.73 -7.37 14.21
CA PHE A 89 4.41 -7.33 15.50
C PHE A 89 3.73 -8.18 16.58
N SER A 90 2.41 -8.34 16.50
CA SER A 90 1.67 -9.27 17.36
C SER A 90 1.81 -10.75 16.94
N LYS A 91 2.54 -11.05 15.85
CA LYS A 91 2.70 -12.40 15.28
C LYS A 91 1.34 -13.09 15.02
N ASN A 92 0.36 -12.33 14.56
CA ASN A 92 -1.00 -12.82 14.36
C ASN A 92 -1.11 -13.69 13.10
N TYR A 93 -1.83 -14.82 13.17
CA TYR A 93 -2.05 -15.73 12.04
C TYR A 93 -2.75 -15.10 10.83
N LYS A 94 -3.46 -13.98 11.04
CA LYS A 94 -4.10 -13.20 9.98
C LYS A 94 -3.08 -12.43 9.14
N PHE A 95 -1.91 -12.10 9.67
CA PHE A 95 -0.91 -11.25 9.01
C PHE A 95 -0.64 -11.65 7.54
N PRO A 96 -0.25 -12.90 7.22
CA PRO A 96 0.14 -13.25 5.85
C PRO A 96 -1.00 -13.04 4.85
N LYS A 97 -2.24 -13.34 5.25
CA LYS A 97 -3.43 -13.20 4.40
C LYS A 97 -3.72 -11.72 4.10
N TYR A 98 -3.76 -10.88 5.14
CA TYR A 98 -4.07 -9.46 4.97
C TYR A 98 -2.96 -8.71 4.24
N TYR A 99 -1.68 -9.04 4.49
CA TYR A 99 -0.58 -8.42 3.74
C TYR A 99 -0.67 -8.71 2.24
N ILE A 100 -1.01 -9.95 1.83
CA ILE A 100 -1.23 -10.29 0.41
C ILE A 100 -2.39 -9.47 -0.18
N TYR A 101 -3.51 -9.33 0.56
CA TYR A 101 -4.64 -8.52 0.10
C TYR A 101 -4.27 -7.05 -0.07
N ILE A 102 -3.52 -6.47 0.87
CA ILE A 102 -3.03 -5.10 0.75
C ILE A 102 -2.13 -4.96 -0.47
N LEU A 103 -1.20 -5.89 -0.73
CA LEU A 103 -0.33 -5.81 -1.91
C LEU A 103 -1.13 -5.81 -3.21
N LEU A 104 -2.11 -6.70 -3.34
CA LEU A 104 -2.95 -6.78 -4.54
C LEU A 104 -3.87 -5.56 -4.68
N ALA A 105 -4.47 -5.10 -3.59
CA ALA A 105 -5.29 -3.89 -3.57
C ALA A 105 -4.47 -2.66 -3.94
N ASN A 106 -3.24 -2.55 -3.42
CA ASN A 106 -2.34 -1.44 -3.72
C ASN A 106 -1.92 -1.46 -5.20
N LEU A 107 -1.67 -2.65 -5.76
CA LEU A 107 -1.39 -2.78 -7.20
C LEU A 107 -2.56 -2.31 -8.06
N GLY A 108 -3.78 -2.73 -7.71
CA GLY A 108 -5.00 -2.26 -8.37
C GLY A 108 -5.14 -0.75 -8.25
N PHE A 109 -5.04 -0.22 -7.02
CA PHE A 109 -5.18 1.20 -6.74
C PHE A 109 -4.17 2.05 -7.51
N VAL A 110 -2.86 1.79 -7.39
CA VAL A 110 -1.82 2.58 -8.09
C VAL A 110 -2.02 2.54 -9.60
N THR A 111 -2.39 1.38 -10.16
CA THR A 111 -2.65 1.26 -11.60
C THR A 111 -3.88 2.07 -12.03
N SER A 112 -4.98 1.96 -11.27
CA SER A 112 -6.21 2.71 -11.54
C SER A 112 -6.03 4.21 -11.37
N ASP A 113 -5.39 4.63 -10.29
CA ASP A 113 -5.08 6.02 -9.98
C ASP A 113 -4.21 6.65 -11.09
N THR A 114 -3.14 5.97 -11.48
CA THR A 114 -2.27 6.40 -12.59
C THR A 114 -3.05 6.55 -13.90
N PHE A 115 -3.92 5.59 -14.22
CA PHE A 115 -4.75 5.63 -15.42
C PHE A 115 -5.79 6.75 -15.40
N LEU A 116 -6.46 6.95 -14.26
CA LEU A 116 -7.46 8.01 -14.08
C LEU A 116 -6.81 9.39 -14.15
N SER A 117 -5.69 9.58 -13.45
CA SER A 117 -4.91 10.82 -13.47
C SER A 117 -4.44 11.15 -14.87
N PHE A 118 -3.90 10.17 -15.62
CA PHE A 118 -3.55 10.38 -17.02
C PHE A 118 -4.77 10.77 -17.87
N SER A 119 -5.90 10.07 -17.71
CA SER A 119 -7.11 10.34 -18.49
C SER A 119 -7.67 11.75 -18.24
N VAL A 120 -7.61 12.22 -16.98
CA VAL A 120 -8.05 13.56 -16.58
C VAL A 120 -7.07 14.64 -17.05
N MET A 121 -5.77 14.38 -16.94
CA MET A 121 -4.72 15.37 -17.24
C MET A 121 -4.35 15.45 -18.72
N ASN A 122 -4.64 14.44 -19.55
CA ASN A 122 -4.29 14.44 -20.97
C ASN A 122 -4.87 15.65 -21.74
N GLY A 123 -6.04 16.14 -21.33
CA GLY A 123 -6.62 17.37 -21.90
C GLY A 123 -5.86 18.65 -21.54
N PHE A 124 -5.09 18.65 -20.45
CA PHE A 124 -4.31 19.79 -19.95
C PHE A 124 -2.82 19.70 -20.30
N MET A 125 -2.27 18.48 -20.39
CA MET A 125 -0.89 18.17 -20.75
C MET A 125 -0.83 17.16 -21.91
N PRO A 126 -1.09 17.59 -23.16
CA PRO A 126 -1.22 16.70 -24.31
C PRO A 126 0.08 16.00 -24.74
N ASN A 127 1.24 16.44 -24.23
CA ASN A 127 2.53 15.81 -24.48
C ASN A 127 2.95 14.82 -23.39
N SER A 128 2.07 14.53 -22.41
CA SER A 128 2.35 13.50 -21.41
C SER A 128 2.21 12.11 -22.06
N GLU A 129 3.25 11.28 -21.93
CA GLU A 129 3.21 9.89 -22.39
C GLU A 129 2.87 8.98 -21.21
N PHE A 130 1.83 8.16 -21.34
CA PHE A 130 1.46 7.21 -20.28
C PHE A 130 2.57 6.19 -19.98
N PHE A 131 3.38 5.86 -21.00
CA PHE A 131 4.44 4.85 -20.91
C PHE A 131 5.81 5.43 -20.57
N ASP A 132 5.85 6.67 -20.04
CA ASP A 132 7.10 7.25 -19.60
C ASP A 132 7.63 6.53 -18.34
N LYS A 133 8.93 6.71 -18.11
CA LYS A 133 9.64 6.02 -17.03
C LYS A 133 9.11 6.41 -15.66
N GLU A 134 8.67 7.65 -15.45
CA GLU A 134 8.23 8.14 -14.15
C GLU A 134 6.89 7.51 -13.76
N THR A 135 5.99 7.35 -14.74
CA THR A 135 4.67 6.72 -14.55
C THR A 135 4.75 5.20 -14.35
N ILE A 136 5.58 4.51 -15.13
CA ILE A 136 5.63 3.03 -15.11
C ILE A 136 6.49 2.47 -13.97
N THR A 137 7.57 3.17 -13.59
CA THR A 137 8.52 2.67 -12.57
C THR A 137 7.84 2.27 -11.26
N PRO A 138 6.89 3.05 -10.68
CA PRO A 138 6.16 2.66 -9.48
C PRO A 138 5.38 1.34 -9.64
N ILE A 139 4.71 1.15 -10.78
CA ILE A 139 3.91 -0.05 -11.08
C ILE A 139 4.82 -1.27 -11.17
N ILE A 140 5.92 -1.18 -11.91
CA ILE A 140 6.90 -2.28 -12.02
C ILE A 140 7.47 -2.67 -10.65
N LYS A 141 7.87 -1.69 -9.84
CA LYS A 141 8.37 -1.95 -8.47
C LYS A 141 7.33 -2.68 -7.62
N LEU A 142 6.05 -2.35 -7.78
CA LEU A 142 4.96 -2.97 -7.05
C LEU A 142 4.67 -4.41 -7.52
N ILE A 143 4.75 -4.66 -8.83
CA ILE A 143 4.66 -6.02 -9.40
C ILE A 143 5.80 -6.90 -8.87
N ILE A 144 7.04 -6.39 -8.89
CA ILE A 144 8.21 -7.09 -8.34
C ILE A 144 8.00 -7.39 -6.84
N SER A 145 7.51 -6.41 -6.08
CA SER A 145 7.18 -6.60 -4.66
C SER A 145 6.15 -7.72 -4.46
N CYS A 146 5.09 -7.76 -5.27
CA CYS A 146 4.09 -8.84 -5.24
C CYS A 146 4.71 -10.20 -5.56
N ALA A 147 5.53 -10.28 -6.61
CA ALA A 147 6.19 -11.50 -7.05
C ALA A 147 7.17 -12.07 -6.01
N ILE A 148 7.78 -11.21 -5.18
CA ILE A 148 8.66 -11.65 -4.09
C ILE A 148 7.86 -12.07 -2.87
N TRP A 149 6.96 -11.22 -2.39
CA TRP A 149 6.37 -11.40 -1.07
C TRP A 149 5.19 -12.38 -1.05
N ILE A 150 4.40 -12.46 -2.13
CA ILE A 150 3.23 -13.36 -2.16
C ILE A 150 3.68 -14.83 -2.06
N PRO A 151 4.64 -15.32 -2.88
CA PRO A 151 5.11 -16.70 -2.75
C PRO A 151 5.79 -16.95 -1.40
N TYR A 152 6.59 -15.99 -0.92
CA TYR A 152 7.24 -16.09 0.39
C TYR A 152 6.22 -16.29 1.52
N LEU A 153 5.15 -15.48 1.55
CA LEU A 153 4.12 -15.56 2.57
C LEU A 153 3.27 -16.83 2.49
N LYS A 154 3.05 -17.37 1.29
CA LYS A 154 2.26 -18.59 1.10
C LYS A 154 3.04 -19.88 1.42
N TYR A 155 4.30 -19.96 1.01
CA TYR A 155 5.04 -21.23 0.99
C TYR A 155 6.18 -21.32 2.01
N SER A 156 6.60 -20.22 2.63
CA SER A 156 7.69 -20.24 3.60
C SER A 156 7.32 -21.00 4.87
N LYS A 157 8.09 -22.05 5.17
CA LYS A 157 8.02 -22.77 6.47
C LYS A 157 8.17 -21.80 7.65
N ARG A 158 9.02 -20.78 7.51
CA ARG A 158 9.26 -19.79 8.57
C ARG A 158 8.04 -18.91 8.83
N VAL A 159 7.37 -18.45 7.78
CA VAL A 159 6.13 -17.67 7.91
C VAL A 159 5.08 -18.51 8.63
N LYS A 160 4.92 -19.78 8.23
CA LYS A 160 4.01 -20.73 8.89
C LYS A 160 4.33 -20.89 10.38
N ASN A 161 5.60 -21.12 10.73
CA ASN A 161 6.05 -21.28 12.11
C ASN A 161 5.92 -20.02 12.97
N THR A 162 6.02 -18.83 12.36
CA THR A 162 5.98 -17.55 13.10
C THR A 162 4.55 -17.07 13.33
N PHE A 163 3.68 -17.19 12.32
CA PHE A 163 2.35 -16.59 12.35
C PHE A 163 1.22 -17.62 12.45
N VAL A 164 1.33 -18.78 11.78
CA VAL A 164 0.18 -19.67 11.53
C VAL A 164 0.02 -20.76 12.59
N GLU A 165 1.09 -21.15 13.30
CA GLU A 165 1.04 -22.22 14.32
C GLU A 165 0.10 -21.93 15.50
N LYS A 166 -0.31 -20.67 15.71
CA LYS A 166 -1.28 -20.28 16.75
C LYS A 166 -2.73 -20.17 16.24
N LYS A 167 -3.05 -20.61 15.01
CA LYS A 167 -4.44 -20.57 14.53
C LYS A 167 -5.31 -21.40 15.48
N PRO A 168 -6.38 -20.83 16.10
CA PRO A 168 -7.32 -21.63 16.87
C PRO A 168 -7.88 -22.73 15.96
N ILE A 169 -7.96 -23.95 16.49
CA ILE A 169 -8.62 -25.07 15.82
C ILE A 169 -10.12 -24.73 15.91
N GLU A 170 -10.74 -24.50 14.76
CA GLU A 170 -12.21 -24.40 14.63
C GLU A 170 -12.84 -25.78 14.76
#